data_AF-A0A3M1CQ34-F1
#
_entry.id   AF-A0A3M1CQ34-F1
#
_cell.length_a   1.000
_cell.length_b   1.000
_cell.length_c   1.000
_cell.angle_alpha   90.00
_cell.angle_beta   90.00
_cell.angle_gamma   90.00
#
_symmetry.space_group_name_H-M   'P 1'
#
loop_
_entity.id
_entity.type
_entity.pdbx_description
1 polymer ?
#
loop_
_entity_poly.entity_id
_entity_poly.type
_entity_poly.pdbx_seq_one_letter_code
_entity_poly.pdbx_strand_id
1 'polypeptide(L)'
;MLVLLTVALLTTAPAAASPQPASACSARVTTADLDAALALAESAYADADLPALEAATAHAAELLPCVDAIVSRELAARYHRVAGLQAFVEGQEDAAERAFAAARAIDPSYRFPPELVPPGNPVLDHYRAIPVDAPKTLPVPAPAEARIYFDGVETLQRPLSWPSVVQLAEDDGTVIATAWVEANGELPAYRPEGVAVAAPPSDLPATADAATDLAATPSPSPGPSAMSRKWPWVAGSAAMAVTTGALFAASRSAASTYYDPQTTGEEELSTLRSRANGLLFASAGTAAATVGLGVVAIVF
;
A
#
# COMPACT_ATOMS: atom_id res chain seq x y z
N MET A 1 -44.76 10.88 24.66
CA MET A 1 -43.38 11.09 25.16
C MET A 1 -42.48 10.09 24.47
N LEU A 2 -41.74 10.54 23.45
CA LEU A 2 -40.79 9.71 22.69
C LEU A 2 -39.39 10.18 23.08
N VAL A 3 -38.59 9.32 23.71
CA VAL A 3 -37.24 9.64 24.18
C VAL A 3 -36.26 9.35 23.05
N LEU A 4 -35.70 10.40 22.46
CA LEU A 4 -34.59 10.32 21.50
C LEU A 4 -33.31 9.96 22.26
N LEU A 5 -32.80 8.74 22.02
CA LEU A 5 -31.52 8.29 22.54
C LEU A 5 -30.43 8.61 21.51
N THR A 6 -29.67 9.68 21.75
CA THR A 6 -28.53 10.09 20.91
C THR A 6 -27.31 9.27 21.31
N VAL A 7 -26.97 8.25 20.52
CA VAL A 7 -25.72 7.49 20.71
C VAL A 7 -24.58 8.25 20.02
N ALA A 8 -23.73 8.90 20.82
CA ALA A 8 -22.50 9.51 20.34
C ALA A 8 -21.44 8.40 20.12
N LEU A 9 -21.21 8.01 18.87
CA LEU A 9 -20.05 7.18 18.52
C LEU A 9 -18.78 8.04 18.60
N LEU A 10 -17.99 7.86 19.65
CA LEU A 10 -16.60 8.34 19.67
C LEU A 10 -15.77 7.45 18.74
N THR A 11 -15.51 7.93 17.52
CA THR A 11 -14.50 7.34 16.64
C THR A 11 -13.12 7.71 17.16
N THR A 12 -12.47 6.80 17.88
CA THR A 12 -11.03 6.89 18.17
C THR A 12 -10.28 6.75 16.85
N ALA A 13 -9.72 7.86 16.35
CA ALA A 13 -8.81 7.81 15.22
C ALA A 13 -7.58 6.97 15.64
N PRO A 14 -7.16 5.97 14.84
CA PRO A 14 -5.94 5.24 15.13
C PRO A 14 -4.76 6.21 15.07
N ALA A 15 -3.93 6.21 16.12
CA ALA A 15 -2.68 6.94 16.12
C ALA A 15 -1.78 6.34 15.03
N ALA A 16 -1.34 7.16 14.07
CA ALA A 16 -0.36 6.75 13.08
C ALA A 16 0.94 6.37 13.80
N ALA A 17 1.31 5.08 13.74
CA ALA A 17 2.56 4.60 14.29
C ALA A 17 3.72 5.30 13.56
N SER A 18 4.64 5.91 14.31
CA SER A 18 5.86 6.48 13.75
C SER A 18 6.77 5.35 13.21
N PRO A 19 7.47 5.55 12.09
CA PRO A 19 8.38 4.54 11.55
C PRO A 19 9.50 4.26 12.57
N GLN A 20 9.67 2.98 12.94
CA GLN A 20 10.79 2.57 13.78
C GLN A 20 12.09 2.56 12.95
N PRO A 21 13.23 2.99 13.54
CA PRO A 21 14.51 2.97 12.84
C PRO A 21 14.91 1.53 12.47
N ALA A 22 15.61 1.38 11.34
CA ALA A 22 16.09 0.11 10.77
C ALA A 22 17.05 -0.70 11.68
N SER A 23 17.33 -0.23 12.90
CA SER A 23 18.15 -0.91 13.92
C SER A 23 17.40 -1.98 14.72
N ALA A 24 16.21 -2.41 14.27
CA ALA A 24 15.33 -3.29 15.05
C ALA A 24 15.49 -4.80 14.79
N CYS A 25 16.32 -5.21 13.83
CA CYS A 25 16.54 -6.63 13.57
C CYS A 25 17.33 -7.26 14.72
N SER A 26 16.62 -7.98 15.59
CA SER A 26 17.21 -8.73 16.71
C SER A 26 18.11 -9.87 16.23
N ALA A 27 17.84 -10.38 15.02
CA ALA A 27 18.68 -11.32 14.31
C ALA A 27 18.71 -10.97 12.81
N ARG A 28 19.89 -11.11 12.21
CA ARG A 28 20.05 -11.13 10.75
C ARG A 28 19.48 -12.43 10.19
N VAL A 29 18.89 -12.36 8.99
CA VAL A 29 18.34 -13.53 8.29
C VAL A 29 18.99 -13.68 6.92
N THR A 30 19.05 -14.89 6.41
CA THR A 30 19.66 -15.14 5.11
C THR A 30 18.68 -14.91 3.97
N THR A 31 19.17 -14.76 2.74
CA THR A 31 18.31 -14.76 1.55
C THR A 31 17.56 -16.09 1.36
N ALA A 32 18.09 -17.20 1.89
CA ALA A 32 17.43 -18.50 1.87
C ALA A 32 16.20 -18.54 2.80
N ASP A 33 16.26 -17.85 3.95
CA ASP A 33 15.12 -17.73 4.86
C ASP A 33 13.99 -16.92 4.20
N LEU A 34 14.33 -15.81 3.53
CA LEU A 34 13.37 -15.03 2.76
C LEU A 34 12.77 -15.86 1.60
N ASP A 35 13.59 -16.61 0.86
CA ASP A 35 13.11 -17.47 -0.22
C ASP A 35 12.14 -18.56 0.27
N ALA A 36 12.43 -19.17 1.43
CA ALA A 36 11.56 -20.13 2.07
C ALA A 36 10.20 -19.51 2.48
N ALA A 37 10.20 -18.29 3.03
CA ALA A 37 8.97 -17.58 3.38
C ALA A 37 8.12 -17.26 2.13
N LEU A 38 8.75 -16.85 1.03
CA LEU A 38 8.05 -16.63 -0.25
C LEU A 38 7.49 -17.93 -0.84
N ALA A 39 8.20 -19.04 -0.71
CA ALA A 39 7.70 -20.35 -1.13
C ALA A 39 6.46 -20.79 -0.34
N LEU A 40 6.41 -20.51 0.97
CA LEU A 40 5.24 -20.76 1.80
C LEU A 40 4.03 -19.93 1.34
N ALA A 41 4.24 -18.65 1.02
CA ALA A 41 3.18 -17.79 0.48
C ALA A 41 2.64 -18.30 -0.86
N GLU A 42 3.51 -18.69 -1.79
CA GLU A 42 3.09 -19.28 -3.07
C GLU A 42 2.31 -20.58 -2.87
N SER A 43 2.75 -21.48 -1.97
CA SER A 43 2.00 -22.70 -1.64
C SER A 43 0.62 -22.37 -1.09
N ALA A 44 0.52 -21.44 -0.15
CA ALA A 44 -0.76 -21.03 0.42
C ALA A 44 -1.72 -20.43 -0.63
N TYR A 45 -1.19 -19.65 -1.57
CA TYR A 45 -1.98 -19.16 -2.71
C TYR A 45 -2.49 -20.31 -3.58
N ALA A 46 -1.62 -21.26 -3.94
CA ALA A 46 -1.98 -22.42 -4.76
C ALA A 46 -3.07 -23.29 -4.13
N ASP A 47 -3.03 -23.44 -2.80
CA ASP A 47 -4.00 -24.20 -2.00
C ASP A 47 -5.28 -23.40 -1.68
N ALA A 48 -5.37 -22.14 -2.13
CA ALA A 48 -6.44 -21.19 -1.81
C ALA A 48 -6.64 -20.96 -0.29
N ASP A 49 -5.59 -21.10 0.51
CA ASP A 49 -5.56 -20.82 1.94
C ASP A 49 -5.22 -19.35 2.18
N LEU A 50 -6.23 -18.48 2.07
CA LEU A 50 -6.03 -17.02 2.17
C LEU A 50 -5.46 -16.58 3.53
N PRO A 51 -5.89 -17.13 4.69
CA PRO A 51 -5.25 -16.84 5.97
C PRO A 51 -3.77 -17.24 6.01
N ALA A 52 -3.40 -18.39 5.45
CA ALA A 52 -2.00 -18.79 5.37
C ALA A 52 -1.19 -17.92 4.42
N LEU A 53 -1.79 -17.45 3.31
CA LEU A 53 -1.15 -16.51 2.39
C LEU A 53 -0.86 -15.17 3.08
N GLU A 54 -1.85 -14.60 3.78
CA GLU A 54 -1.69 -13.37 4.56
C GLU A 54 -0.57 -13.52 5.60
N ALA A 55 -0.59 -14.61 6.37
CA ALA A 55 0.44 -14.87 7.38
C ALA A 55 1.84 -15.05 6.77
N ALA A 56 1.97 -15.79 5.66
CA ALA A 56 3.25 -16.03 5.00
C ALA A 56 3.80 -14.77 4.31
N THR A 57 2.94 -13.94 3.70
CA THR A 57 3.34 -12.66 3.11
C THR A 57 3.74 -11.64 4.16
N ALA A 58 3.00 -11.55 5.28
CA ALA A 58 3.39 -10.76 6.44
C ALA A 58 4.76 -11.20 6.98
N HIS A 59 4.98 -12.51 7.12
CA HIS A 59 6.26 -13.03 7.58
C HIS A 59 7.41 -12.68 6.61
N ALA A 60 7.21 -12.81 5.29
CA ALA A 60 8.22 -12.40 4.32
C ALA A 60 8.54 -10.90 4.41
N ALA A 61 7.52 -10.06 4.64
CA ALA A 61 7.69 -8.62 4.83
C ALA A 61 8.44 -8.27 6.14
N GLU A 62 8.24 -9.06 7.21
CA GLU A 62 9.00 -8.94 8.46
C GLU A 62 10.47 -9.34 8.30
N LEU A 63 10.76 -10.36 7.49
CA LEU A 63 12.12 -10.83 7.23
C LEU A 63 12.93 -9.88 6.34
N LEU A 64 12.28 -9.24 5.36
CA LEU A 64 12.95 -8.46 4.32
C LEU A 64 13.92 -7.38 4.87
N PRO A 65 13.54 -6.54 5.85
CA PRO A 65 14.46 -5.56 6.44
C PRO A 65 15.70 -6.15 7.10
N CYS A 66 15.66 -7.44 7.46
CA CYS A 66 16.69 -8.13 8.23
C CYS A 66 17.63 -9.01 7.39
N VAL A 67 17.42 -9.06 6.07
CA VAL A 67 18.27 -9.86 5.16
C VAL A 67 19.72 -9.37 5.21
N ASP A 68 20.68 -10.29 5.31
CA ASP A 68 22.11 -10.02 5.51
C ASP A 68 22.94 -9.95 4.22
N ALA A 69 22.37 -10.36 3.09
CA ALA A 69 23.01 -10.37 1.79
C ALA A 69 22.18 -9.63 0.74
N ILE A 70 22.82 -9.24 -0.37
CA ILE A 70 22.13 -8.62 -1.50
C ILE A 70 21.06 -9.59 -2.03
N VAL A 71 19.81 -9.13 -2.05
CA VAL A 71 18.68 -9.81 -2.66
C VAL A 71 18.91 -9.84 -4.17
N SER A 72 18.96 -11.04 -4.73
CA SER A 72 19.13 -11.21 -6.18
C SER A 72 17.95 -10.62 -6.94
N ARG A 73 18.15 -10.28 -8.21
CA ARG A 73 17.06 -9.83 -9.09
C ARG A 73 15.89 -10.81 -9.14
N GLU A 74 16.19 -12.11 -9.20
CA GLU A 74 15.18 -13.17 -9.22
C GLU A 74 14.35 -13.19 -7.93
N LEU A 75 15.01 -13.10 -6.77
CA LEU A 75 14.35 -13.10 -5.47
C LEU A 75 13.53 -11.83 -5.25
N ALA A 76 14.03 -10.67 -5.69
CA ALA A 76 13.26 -9.42 -5.68
C ALA A 76 12.00 -9.50 -6.57
N ALA A 77 12.13 -10.04 -7.79
CA ALA A 77 10.98 -10.26 -8.67
C ALA A 77 9.96 -11.21 -8.04
N ARG A 78 10.41 -12.29 -7.37
CA ARG A 78 9.54 -13.23 -6.63
C ARG A 78 8.80 -12.54 -5.50
N TYR A 79 9.50 -11.73 -4.69
CA TYR A 79 8.89 -10.95 -3.62
C TYR A 79 7.77 -10.05 -4.14
N HIS A 80 8.01 -9.30 -5.23
CA HIS A 80 7.00 -8.44 -5.85
C HIS A 80 5.81 -9.22 -6.42
N ARG A 81 6.02 -10.43 -6.98
CA ARG A 81 4.90 -11.28 -7.43
C ARG A 81 4.03 -11.72 -6.25
N VAL A 82 4.64 -12.19 -5.17
CA VAL A 82 3.92 -12.62 -3.96
C VAL A 82 3.13 -11.44 -3.35
N ALA A 83 3.75 -10.26 -3.25
CA ALA A 83 3.05 -9.05 -2.81
C ALA A 83 1.86 -8.70 -3.72
N GLY A 84 2.01 -8.84 -5.04
CA GLY A 84 0.93 -8.64 -5.99
C GLY A 84 -0.20 -9.67 -5.86
N LEU A 85 0.11 -10.93 -5.58
CA LEU A 85 -0.88 -11.99 -5.33
C LEU A 85 -1.72 -11.67 -4.07
N GLN A 86 -1.08 -11.28 -2.98
CA GLN A 86 -1.77 -10.87 -1.75
C GLN A 86 -2.68 -9.66 -2.00
N ALA A 87 -2.14 -8.59 -2.61
CA ALA A 87 -2.92 -7.40 -2.91
C ALA A 87 -4.12 -7.69 -3.82
N PHE A 88 -3.98 -8.62 -4.77
CA PHE A 88 -5.08 -9.05 -5.63
C PHE A 88 -6.19 -9.75 -4.83
N VAL A 89 -5.82 -10.68 -3.95
CA VAL A 89 -6.77 -11.40 -3.06
C VAL A 89 -7.53 -10.42 -2.16
N GLU A 90 -6.85 -9.39 -1.67
CA GLU A 90 -7.44 -8.34 -0.83
C GLU A 90 -8.31 -7.32 -1.60
N GLY A 91 -8.39 -7.44 -2.93
CA GLY A 91 -9.13 -6.50 -3.78
C GLY A 91 -8.46 -5.14 -3.93
N GLN A 92 -7.15 -5.06 -3.66
CA GLN A 92 -6.35 -3.85 -3.81
C GLN A 92 -5.73 -3.80 -5.22
N GLU A 93 -6.58 -3.62 -6.23
CA GLU A 93 -6.19 -3.69 -7.66
C GLU A 93 -4.98 -2.81 -8.00
N ASP A 94 -4.98 -1.55 -7.55
CA ASP A 94 -3.88 -0.61 -7.79
C ASP A 94 -2.55 -1.09 -7.18
N ALA A 95 -2.59 -1.70 -6.00
CA ALA A 95 -1.40 -2.22 -5.33
C ALA A 95 -0.89 -3.49 -6.02
N ALA A 96 -1.81 -4.37 -6.44
CA ALA A 96 -1.49 -5.57 -7.20
C ALA A 96 -0.84 -5.21 -8.54
N GLU A 97 -1.39 -4.25 -9.28
CA GLU A 97 -0.84 -3.79 -10.55
C GLU A 97 0.59 -3.25 -10.40
N ARG A 98 0.83 -2.38 -9.41
CA ARG A 98 2.17 -1.82 -9.15
C ARG A 98 3.19 -2.91 -8.79
N ALA A 99 2.83 -3.85 -7.90
CA ALA A 99 3.73 -4.93 -7.50
C ALA A 99 4.02 -5.88 -8.68
N PHE A 100 3.01 -6.25 -9.46
CA PHE A 100 3.20 -7.05 -10.67
C PHE A 100 4.02 -6.33 -11.75
N ALA A 101 3.87 -5.01 -11.88
CA ALA A 101 4.70 -4.20 -12.78
C ALA A 101 6.17 -4.23 -12.37
N ALA A 102 6.48 -4.08 -11.08
CA ALA A 102 7.84 -4.24 -10.56
C ALA A 102 8.41 -5.62 -10.92
N ALA A 103 7.66 -6.69 -10.63
CA ALA A 103 8.08 -8.05 -10.95
C ALA A 103 8.36 -8.27 -12.44
N ARG A 104 7.49 -7.76 -13.33
CA ARG A 104 7.66 -7.90 -14.79
C ARG A 104 8.80 -7.07 -15.36
N ALA A 105 9.06 -5.90 -14.78
CA ALA A 105 10.20 -5.09 -15.17
C ALA A 105 11.52 -5.79 -14.83
N ILE A 106 11.57 -6.51 -13.70
CA ILE A 106 12.76 -7.24 -13.27
C ILE A 106 12.94 -8.55 -14.06
N ASP A 107 11.87 -9.34 -14.22
CA ASP A 107 11.84 -10.61 -14.95
C ASP A 107 10.66 -10.66 -15.96
N PRO A 108 10.86 -10.15 -17.19
CA PRO A 108 9.80 -10.11 -18.21
C PRO A 108 9.50 -11.48 -18.83
N SER A 109 10.40 -12.45 -18.66
CA SER A 109 10.24 -13.81 -19.14
C SER A 109 9.38 -14.68 -18.23
N TYR A 110 9.22 -14.29 -16.96
CA TYR A 110 8.45 -15.06 -15.99
C TYR A 110 7.04 -15.37 -16.48
N ARG A 111 6.61 -16.60 -16.24
CA ARG A 111 5.22 -17.05 -16.39
C ARG A 111 4.84 -17.78 -15.12
N PHE A 112 3.67 -17.49 -14.58
CA PHE A 112 3.16 -18.25 -13.44
C PHE A 112 3.03 -19.73 -13.83
N PRO A 113 3.57 -20.67 -13.02
CA PRO A 113 3.31 -22.08 -13.17
C PRO A 113 1.79 -22.35 -13.10
N PRO A 114 1.23 -23.25 -13.93
CA PRO A 114 -0.20 -23.56 -13.90
C PRO A 114 -0.64 -24.18 -12.56
N GLU A 115 0.29 -24.77 -11.80
CA GLU A 115 0.06 -25.28 -10.45
C GLU A 115 -0.16 -24.14 -9.44
N LEU A 116 0.49 -22.99 -9.65
CA LEU A 116 0.35 -21.82 -8.78
C LEU A 116 -0.83 -20.94 -9.21
N VAL A 117 -0.94 -20.64 -10.50
CA VAL A 117 -2.03 -19.85 -11.07
C VAL A 117 -2.65 -20.60 -12.26
N PRO A 118 -3.75 -21.33 -12.06
CA PRO A 118 -4.36 -22.14 -13.12
C PRO A 118 -4.83 -21.32 -14.33
N PRO A 119 -4.87 -21.92 -15.53
CA PRO A 119 -5.45 -21.28 -16.70
C PRO A 119 -6.88 -20.77 -16.45
N GLY A 120 -7.17 -19.55 -16.89
CA GLY A 120 -8.47 -18.89 -16.69
C GLY A 120 -8.61 -18.14 -15.36
N ASN A 121 -7.61 -18.21 -14.48
CA ASN A 121 -7.57 -17.34 -13.28
C ASN A 121 -7.38 -15.86 -13.71
N PRO A 122 -8.22 -14.93 -13.22
CA PRO A 122 -8.12 -13.51 -13.55
C PRO A 122 -6.75 -12.88 -13.30
N VAL A 123 -5.98 -13.36 -12.30
CA VAL A 123 -4.61 -12.89 -12.03
C VAL A 123 -3.72 -13.00 -13.25
N LEU A 124 -3.87 -14.05 -14.07
CA LEU A 124 -3.07 -14.19 -15.30
C LEU A 124 -3.33 -13.05 -16.28
N ASP A 125 -4.60 -12.67 -16.45
CA ASP A 125 -5.00 -11.62 -17.37
C ASP A 125 -4.52 -10.26 -16.86
N HIS A 126 -4.68 -9.99 -15.56
CA HIS A 126 -4.14 -8.79 -14.91
C HIS A 126 -2.61 -8.71 -15.06
N TYR A 127 -1.89 -9.78 -14.71
CA TYR A 127 -0.43 -9.82 -14.79
C TYR A 127 0.06 -9.60 -16.23
N ARG A 128 -0.57 -10.22 -17.23
CA ARG A 128 -0.18 -10.13 -18.65
C ARG A 128 -0.51 -8.79 -19.29
N ALA A 129 -1.58 -8.13 -18.85
CA ALA A 129 -2.00 -6.83 -19.38
C ALA A 129 -1.01 -5.69 -19.03
N ILE A 130 -0.23 -5.85 -17.96
CA ILE A 130 0.72 -4.83 -17.52
C ILE A 130 1.80 -4.57 -18.58
N PRO A 131 2.02 -3.31 -19.01
CA PRO A 131 3.08 -3.00 -19.96
C PRO A 131 4.47 -3.19 -19.32
N VAL A 132 5.44 -3.69 -20.09
CA VAL A 132 6.84 -3.86 -19.67
C VAL A 132 7.70 -2.70 -20.19
N ASP A 133 7.15 -1.50 -20.18
CA ASP A 133 7.89 -0.34 -20.64
C ASP A 133 9.06 -0.04 -19.70
N ALA A 134 10.09 0.64 -20.21
CA ALA A 134 11.18 1.08 -19.36
C ALA A 134 10.63 2.00 -18.25
N PRO A 135 10.95 1.76 -16.96
CA PRO A 135 10.49 2.62 -15.88
C PRO A 135 10.92 4.06 -16.12
N LYS A 136 10.06 5.00 -15.72
CA LYS A 136 10.56 6.35 -15.40
C LYS A 136 11.48 6.23 -14.20
N THR A 137 12.69 6.78 -14.31
CA THR A 137 13.66 6.78 -13.22
C THR A 137 13.96 8.19 -12.71
N LEU A 138 14.39 8.26 -11.45
CA LEU A 138 14.92 9.47 -10.82
C LEU A 138 16.37 9.20 -10.37
N PRO A 139 17.33 10.08 -10.69
CA PRO A 139 18.66 9.98 -10.11
C PRO A 139 18.59 10.19 -8.60
N VAL A 140 19.31 9.36 -7.83
CA VAL A 140 19.47 9.52 -6.38
C VAL A 140 20.92 9.87 -6.05
N PRO A 141 21.18 10.60 -4.96
CA PRO A 141 22.55 10.83 -4.50
C PRO A 141 23.31 9.52 -4.26
N ALA A 142 24.59 9.47 -4.63
CA ALA A 142 25.44 8.35 -4.25
C ALA A 142 25.62 8.32 -2.73
N PRO A 143 25.57 7.16 -2.04
CA PRO A 143 25.92 7.10 -0.63
C PRO A 143 27.44 7.30 -0.43
N ALA A 144 27.84 7.97 0.66
CA ALA A 144 29.24 8.27 0.95
C ALA A 144 30.07 7.06 1.40
N GLU A 145 29.41 6.07 2.00
CA GLU A 145 30.04 4.94 2.69
C GLU A 145 29.42 3.59 2.28
N ALA A 146 28.61 3.57 1.21
CA ALA A 146 27.88 2.39 0.78
C ALA A 146 27.56 2.42 -0.71
N ARG A 147 27.18 1.26 -1.25
CA ARG A 147 26.55 1.07 -2.55
C ARG A 147 25.04 0.93 -2.37
N ILE A 148 24.28 1.43 -3.33
CA ILE A 148 22.82 1.32 -3.33
C ILE A 148 22.37 0.40 -4.45
N TYR A 149 21.49 -0.54 -4.09
CA TYR A 149 20.90 -1.53 -4.97
C TYR A 149 19.38 -1.30 -5.04
N PHE A 150 18.84 -1.32 -6.25
CA PHE A 150 17.40 -1.37 -6.50
C PHE A 150 17.07 -2.70 -7.16
N ASP A 151 16.24 -3.50 -6.51
CA ASP A 151 15.81 -4.82 -6.96
C ASP A 151 16.98 -5.73 -7.36
N GLY A 152 18.06 -5.68 -6.58
CA GLY A 152 19.29 -6.45 -6.79
C GLY A 152 20.26 -5.89 -7.84
N VAL A 153 20.03 -4.67 -8.34
CA VAL A 153 20.91 -3.99 -9.31
C VAL A 153 21.58 -2.78 -8.66
N GLU A 154 22.91 -2.71 -8.69
CA GLU A 154 23.67 -1.52 -8.27
C GLU A 154 23.39 -0.38 -9.26
N THR A 155 22.68 0.66 -8.83
CA THR A 155 22.32 1.79 -9.69
C THR A 155 21.92 3.02 -8.88
N LEU A 156 22.20 4.21 -9.41
CA LEU A 156 21.71 5.48 -8.87
C LEU A 156 20.40 5.93 -9.55
N GLN A 157 19.76 5.07 -10.34
CA GLN A 157 18.50 5.35 -11.03
C GLN A 157 17.35 4.62 -10.34
N ARG A 158 16.59 5.35 -9.52
CA ARG A 158 15.43 4.84 -8.79
C ARG A 158 14.20 4.74 -9.71
N PRO A 159 13.51 3.59 -9.81
CA PRO A 159 12.20 3.51 -10.46
C PRO A 159 11.12 4.36 -9.75
N LEU A 160 10.34 5.14 -10.51
CA LEU A 160 9.24 5.99 -10.00
C LEU A 160 7.84 5.45 -10.31
N SER A 161 7.75 4.34 -11.04
CA SER A 161 6.47 3.83 -11.55
C SER A 161 5.93 2.67 -10.72
N TRP A 162 6.76 2.04 -9.87
CA TRP A 162 6.41 0.87 -9.07
C TRP A 162 7.32 0.77 -7.85
N PRO A 163 6.94 -0.04 -6.83
CA PRO A 163 7.78 -0.29 -5.66
C PRO A 163 9.10 -1.00 -6.02
N SER A 164 10.09 -0.87 -5.15
CA SER A 164 11.40 -1.52 -5.27
C SER A 164 11.88 -2.05 -3.92
N VAL A 165 12.61 -3.16 -3.94
CA VAL A 165 13.47 -3.57 -2.82
C VAL A 165 14.76 -2.74 -2.91
N VAL A 166 15.01 -1.91 -1.91
CA VAL A 166 16.18 -1.04 -1.84
C VAL A 166 17.14 -1.59 -0.79
N GLN A 167 18.41 -1.76 -1.16
CA GLN A 167 19.46 -2.16 -0.23
C GLN A 167 20.63 -1.19 -0.25
N LEU A 168 21.17 -0.91 0.93
CA LEU A 168 22.46 -0.26 1.13
C LEU A 168 23.45 -1.32 1.61
N ALA A 169 24.59 -1.44 0.95
CA ALA A 169 25.63 -2.39 1.34
C ALA A 169 27.02 -1.76 1.30
N GLU A 170 27.89 -2.23 2.17
CA GLU A 170 29.32 -1.88 2.18
C GLU A 170 30.03 -2.43 0.93
N ASP A 171 31.27 -2.01 0.69
CA ASP A 171 32.06 -2.46 -0.46
C ASP A 171 32.37 -3.96 -0.45
N ASP A 172 32.30 -4.61 0.72
CA ASP A 172 32.46 -6.06 0.87
C ASP A 172 31.17 -6.86 0.63
N GLY A 173 30.05 -6.17 0.36
CA GLY A 173 28.73 -6.76 0.13
C GLY A 173 27.88 -6.91 1.40
N THR A 174 28.38 -6.51 2.58
CA THR A 174 27.61 -6.55 3.84
C THR A 174 26.42 -5.58 3.77
N VAL A 175 25.21 -6.11 3.94
CA VAL A 175 23.98 -5.30 3.91
C VAL A 175 23.79 -4.50 5.20
N ILE A 176 23.79 -3.18 5.07
CA ILE A 176 23.55 -2.25 6.18
C ILE A 176 22.05 -2.07 6.39
N ALA A 177 21.29 -1.89 5.32
CA ALA A 177 19.84 -1.67 5.38
C ALA A 177 19.14 -2.27 4.17
N THR A 178 17.95 -2.83 4.40
CA THR A 178 17.01 -3.28 3.36
C THR A 178 15.65 -2.66 3.63
N ALA A 179 14.96 -2.20 2.58
CA ALA A 179 13.58 -1.77 2.68
C ALA A 179 12.79 -2.07 1.40
N TRP A 180 11.52 -2.38 1.54
CA TRP A 180 10.58 -2.28 0.42
C TRP A 180 10.02 -0.86 0.38
N VAL A 181 10.25 -0.17 -0.73
CA VAL A 181 9.91 1.24 -0.88
C VAL A 181 8.93 1.40 -2.03
N GLU A 182 7.79 2.02 -1.76
CA GLU A 182 6.83 2.43 -2.78
C GLU A 182 7.48 3.34 -3.84
N ALA A 183 6.85 3.46 -5.01
CA ALA A 183 7.39 4.21 -6.15
C ALA A 183 7.89 5.64 -5.80
N ASN A 184 7.19 6.31 -4.89
CA ASN A 184 7.55 7.63 -4.33
C ASN A 184 7.79 7.61 -2.82
N GLY A 185 7.96 6.43 -2.22
CA GLY A 185 8.26 6.27 -0.80
C GLY A 185 9.61 6.87 -0.40
N GLU A 186 9.82 7.09 0.89
CA GLU A 186 11.11 7.56 1.38
C GLU A 186 12.17 6.44 1.26
N LEU A 187 13.38 6.79 0.82
CA LEU A 187 14.50 5.84 0.81
C LEU A 187 15.01 5.64 2.24
N PRO A 188 15.62 4.48 2.57
CA PRO A 188 16.36 4.34 3.82
C PRO A 188 17.35 5.49 3.98
N ALA A 189 17.47 6.04 5.19
CA ALA A 189 18.37 7.16 5.43
C ALA A 189 19.83 6.74 5.20
N TYR A 190 20.57 7.51 4.40
CA TYR A 190 22.01 7.38 4.21
C TYR A 190 22.65 8.75 4.07
N ARG A 191 23.97 8.81 4.31
CA ARG A 191 24.75 10.01 4.07
C ARG A 191 25.12 10.10 2.59
N PRO A 192 24.71 11.13 1.85
CA PRO A 192 25.12 11.30 0.46
C PRO A 192 26.60 11.70 0.34
N GLU A 193 27.27 11.21 -0.70
CA GLU A 193 28.63 11.60 -1.09
C GLU A 193 28.67 13.08 -1.47
N GLY A 194 29.76 13.77 -1.13
CA GLY A 194 29.99 15.16 -1.53
C GLY A 194 29.15 16.21 -0.78
N VAL A 195 28.17 15.80 0.03
CA VAL A 195 27.54 16.71 0.99
C VAL A 195 28.46 16.83 2.18
N ALA A 196 29.33 17.84 2.14
CA ALA A 196 30.06 18.27 3.31
C ALA A 196 29.03 18.54 4.41
N VAL A 197 29.05 17.71 5.46
CA VAL A 197 28.34 18.01 6.69
C VAL A 197 29.00 19.29 7.17
N ALA A 198 28.32 20.43 6.94
CA ALA A 198 28.78 21.69 7.49
C ALA A 198 29.00 21.43 8.97
N ALA A 199 30.26 21.52 9.41
CA ALA A 199 30.60 21.31 10.81
C ALA A 199 29.63 22.19 11.61
N PRO A 200 28.93 21.65 12.63
CA PRO A 200 28.02 22.47 13.42
C PRO A 200 28.82 23.70 13.86
N PRO A 201 28.32 24.93 13.59
CA PRO A 201 29.06 26.13 13.91
C PRO A 201 29.40 26.09 15.39
N SER A 202 30.69 25.92 15.69
CA SER A 202 31.18 25.66 17.05
C SER A 202 31.09 26.91 17.95
N ASP A 203 30.61 28.02 17.39
CA ASP A 203 30.57 29.33 18.03
C ASP A 203 29.14 29.90 18.11
N LEU A 204 28.09 29.07 18.22
CA LEU A 204 26.80 29.60 18.67
C LEU A 204 26.88 29.88 20.18
N PRO A 205 26.93 31.15 20.62
CA PRO A 205 26.93 31.48 22.04
C PRO A 205 25.65 30.93 22.68
N ALA A 206 25.80 30.31 23.84
CA ALA A 206 24.69 29.88 24.69
C ALA A 206 23.89 31.12 25.15
N THR A 207 22.98 31.64 24.32
CA THR A 207 21.97 32.59 24.77
C THR A 207 20.81 31.81 25.36
N ALA A 208 20.93 31.53 26.65
CA ALA A 208 19.77 31.38 27.51
C ALA A 208 18.94 32.68 27.47
N ASP A 209 17.63 32.52 27.61
CA ASP A 209 16.65 33.59 27.85
C ASP A 209 16.27 34.47 26.63
N ALA A 210 15.39 33.93 25.79
CA ALA A 210 14.45 34.76 25.01
C ALA A 210 13.12 34.01 24.80
N ALA A 211 12.41 33.78 25.91
CA ALA A 211 10.97 33.59 25.86
C ALA A 211 10.33 34.96 25.57
N THR A 212 9.93 35.20 24.33
CA THR A 212 9.10 36.37 23.99
C THR A 212 8.09 36.01 22.91
N ASP A 213 6.88 35.74 23.39
CA ASP A 213 5.62 36.24 22.82
C ASP A 213 5.40 36.04 21.31
N LEU A 214 4.98 34.83 20.93
CA LEU A 214 4.23 34.61 19.70
C LEU A 214 2.78 35.07 19.91
N ALA A 215 2.56 36.36 19.69
CA ALA A 215 1.23 36.95 19.63
C ALA A 215 0.38 36.24 18.56
N ALA A 216 -0.78 35.74 18.99
CA ALA A 216 -1.77 35.10 18.15
C ALA A 216 -2.24 36.05 17.03
N THR A 217 -1.99 35.66 15.77
CA THR A 217 -2.66 36.28 14.63
C THR A 217 -4.16 36.04 14.71
N PRO A 218 -5.01 37.09 14.63
CA PRO A 218 -6.45 36.93 14.69
C PRO A 218 -6.96 36.16 13.46
N SER A 219 -7.68 35.06 13.72
CA SER A 219 -8.40 34.31 12.71
C SER A 219 -9.42 35.21 11.99
N PRO A 220 -9.45 35.24 10.65
CA PRO A 220 -10.46 35.98 9.93
C PRO A 220 -11.85 35.40 10.23
N SER A 221 -12.77 36.27 10.65
CA SER A 221 -14.18 35.93 10.88
C SER A 221 -14.86 35.56 9.56
N PRO A 222 -15.55 34.41 9.45
CA PRO A 222 -16.28 34.05 8.25
C PRO A 222 -17.49 34.97 8.06
N GLY A 223 -17.47 35.79 7.01
CA GLY A 223 -18.63 36.57 6.59
C GLY A 223 -19.78 35.68 6.10
N PRO A 224 -21.03 36.15 6.14
CA PRO A 224 -22.19 35.41 5.67
C PRO A 224 -22.01 35.06 4.18
N SER A 225 -21.86 33.78 3.88
CA SER A 225 -21.61 33.31 2.52
C SER A 225 -22.86 33.51 1.67
N ALA A 226 -22.71 34.25 0.56
CA ALA A 226 -23.68 34.21 -0.51
C ALA A 226 -23.75 32.77 -1.02
N MET A 227 -24.90 32.11 -0.84
CA MET A 227 -25.14 30.75 -1.30
C MET A 227 -24.73 30.63 -2.78
N SER A 228 -23.62 29.96 -3.03
CA SER A 228 -23.07 29.84 -4.37
C SER A 228 -23.99 28.95 -5.21
N ARG A 229 -24.03 29.22 -6.53
CA ARG A 229 -24.80 28.45 -7.53
C ARG A 229 -24.46 26.96 -7.59
N LYS A 230 -23.49 26.49 -6.80
CA LYS A 230 -23.02 25.10 -6.71
C LYS A 230 -23.83 24.22 -5.74
N TRP A 231 -24.75 24.80 -4.96
CA TRP A 231 -25.57 24.06 -3.98
C TRP A 231 -26.28 22.80 -4.53
N PRO A 232 -26.93 22.80 -5.70
CA PRO A 232 -27.58 21.59 -6.21
C PRO A 232 -26.61 20.44 -6.51
N TRP A 233 -25.36 20.75 -6.91
CA TRP A 233 -24.34 19.72 -7.18
C TRP A 233 -23.82 19.09 -5.89
N VAL A 234 -23.58 19.90 -4.86
CA VAL A 234 -23.15 19.41 -3.52
C VAL A 234 -24.24 18.58 -2.86
N ALA A 235 -25.51 18.99 -2.96
CA ALA A 235 -26.62 18.22 -2.46
C ALA A 235 -26.77 16.87 -3.19
N GLY A 236 -26.55 16.86 -4.52
CA GLY A 236 -26.55 15.65 -5.33
C GLY A 236 -25.47 14.65 -4.93
N SER A 237 -24.22 15.09 -4.72
CA SER A 237 -23.13 14.21 -4.31
C SER A 237 -23.35 13.63 -2.91
N ALA A 238 -23.90 14.40 -1.98
CA ALA A 238 -24.19 13.93 -0.62
C ALA A 238 -25.26 12.81 -0.63
N ALA A 239 -26.33 12.96 -1.42
CA ALA A 239 -27.37 11.94 -1.54
C ALA A 239 -26.84 10.63 -2.14
N MET A 240 -25.96 10.70 -3.16
CA MET A 240 -25.35 9.51 -3.75
C MET A 240 -24.39 8.80 -2.78
N ALA A 241 -23.59 9.54 -2.01
CA ALA A 241 -22.72 8.94 -1.00
C ALA A 241 -23.50 8.13 0.05
N VAL A 242 -24.66 8.64 0.51
CA VAL A 242 -25.57 7.90 1.40
C VAL A 242 -26.09 6.63 0.74
N THR A 243 -26.44 6.70 -0.55
CA THR A 243 -26.95 5.54 -1.30
C THR A 243 -25.89 4.45 -1.46
N THR A 244 -24.65 4.84 -1.80
CA THR A 244 -23.49 3.93 -1.86
C THR A 244 -23.25 3.25 -0.51
N GLY A 245 -23.26 4.02 0.60
CA GLY A 245 -23.10 3.47 1.94
C GLY A 245 -24.19 2.44 2.30
N ALA A 246 -25.45 2.72 1.93
CA ALA A 246 -26.57 1.79 2.17
C ALA A 246 -26.45 0.49 1.35
N LEU A 247 -26.05 0.59 0.07
CA LEU A 247 -25.83 -0.58 -0.79
C LEU A 247 -24.67 -1.45 -0.27
N PHE A 248 -23.58 -0.83 0.16
CA PHE A 248 -22.45 -1.53 0.76
C PHE A 248 -22.83 -2.23 2.06
N ALA A 249 -23.56 -1.54 2.96
CA ALA A 249 -24.05 -2.15 4.19
C ALA A 249 -24.98 -3.34 3.94
N ALA A 250 -25.87 -3.24 2.94
CA ALA A 250 -26.75 -4.33 2.54
C ALA A 250 -25.97 -5.51 1.94
N SER A 251 -24.94 -5.25 1.14
CA SER A 251 -24.02 -6.30 0.62
C SER A 251 -23.33 -7.03 1.76
N ARG A 252 -22.78 -6.29 2.73
CA ARG A 252 -22.11 -6.87 3.91
C ARG A 252 -23.06 -7.72 4.77
N SER A 253 -24.31 -7.27 4.94
CA SER A 253 -25.33 -8.04 5.66
C SER A 253 -25.68 -9.36 4.95
N ALA A 254 -25.80 -9.35 3.62
CA ALA A 254 -26.04 -10.57 2.85
C ALA A 254 -24.84 -11.54 2.96
N ALA A 255 -23.61 -11.01 2.93
CA ALA A 255 -22.40 -11.79 3.14
C ALA A 255 -22.34 -12.41 4.55
N SER A 256 -22.71 -11.68 5.61
CA SER A 256 -22.69 -12.24 6.97
C SER A 256 -23.65 -13.42 7.14
N THR A 257 -24.83 -13.38 6.50
CA THR A 257 -25.78 -14.51 6.51
C THR A 257 -25.25 -15.68 5.69
N TYR A 258 -24.53 -15.43 4.59
CA TYR A 258 -23.92 -16.48 3.79
C TYR A 258 -22.88 -17.31 4.58
N TYR A 259 -22.16 -16.68 5.52
CA TYR A 259 -21.18 -17.36 6.38
C TYR A 259 -21.76 -17.89 7.70
N ASP A 260 -23.07 -17.75 7.95
CA ASP A 260 -23.69 -18.31 9.14
C ASP A 260 -23.74 -19.84 9.03
N PRO A 261 -23.16 -20.61 9.97
CA PRO A 261 -23.19 -22.07 9.93
C PRO A 261 -24.60 -22.67 10.02
N GLN A 262 -25.62 -21.89 10.39
CA GLN A 262 -27.01 -22.33 10.36
C GLN A 262 -27.64 -22.28 8.95
N THR A 263 -27.02 -21.58 8.00
CA THR A 263 -27.50 -21.48 6.62
C THR A 263 -27.04 -22.67 5.79
N THR A 264 -27.87 -23.72 5.73
CA THR A 264 -27.51 -25.02 5.10
C THR A 264 -28.17 -25.27 3.75
N GLY A 265 -29.11 -24.42 3.31
CA GLY A 265 -29.80 -24.60 2.03
C GLY A 265 -28.95 -24.16 0.83
N GLU A 266 -28.65 -25.05 -0.12
CA GLU A 266 -27.88 -24.72 -1.33
C GLU A 266 -28.55 -23.61 -2.18
N GLU A 267 -29.88 -23.64 -2.31
CA GLU A 267 -30.66 -22.62 -3.02
C GLU A 267 -30.55 -21.26 -2.32
N GLU A 268 -30.59 -21.25 -0.98
CA GLU A 268 -30.45 -20.05 -0.15
C GLU A 268 -29.05 -19.45 -0.26
N LEU A 269 -28.00 -20.29 -0.20
CA LEU A 269 -26.61 -19.88 -0.38
C LEU A 269 -26.36 -19.28 -1.78
N SER A 270 -26.93 -19.88 -2.83
CA SER A 270 -26.83 -19.33 -4.20
C SER A 270 -27.49 -17.96 -4.32
N THR A 271 -28.64 -17.77 -3.66
CA THR A 271 -29.40 -16.52 -3.64
C THR A 271 -28.64 -15.44 -2.87
N LEU A 272 -28.09 -15.77 -1.71
CA LEU A 272 -27.28 -14.87 -0.89
C LEU A 272 -26.01 -14.42 -1.63
N ARG A 273 -25.32 -15.34 -2.31
CA ARG A 273 -24.14 -15.02 -3.14
C ARG A 273 -24.49 -14.07 -4.27
N SER A 274 -25.54 -14.37 -5.04
CA SER A 274 -26.01 -13.52 -6.13
C SER A 274 -26.40 -12.11 -5.64
N ARG A 275 -27.10 -12.03 -4.50
CA ARG A 275 -27.53 -10.77 -3.90
C ARG A 275 -26.36 -9.95 -3.35
N ALA A 276 -25.41 -10.58 -2.64
CA ALA A 276 -24.24 -9.92 -2.10
C ALA A 276 -23.37 -9.31 -3.21
N ASN A 277 -23.12 -10.09 -4.27
CA ASN A 277 -22.36 -9.65 -5.44
C ASN A 277 -23.10 -8.53 -6.21
N GLY A 278 -24.40 -8.69 -6.46
CA GLY A 278 -25.21 -7.68 -7.15
C GLY A 278 -25.23 -6.34 -6.41
N LEU A 279 -25.36 -6.37 -5.08
CA LEU A 279 -25.31 -5.17 -4.25
C LEU A 279 -23.91 -4.54 -4.21
N LEU A 280 -22.86 -5.36 -4.21
CA LEU A 280 -21.48 -4.88 -4.24
C LEU A 280 -21.18 -4.15 -5.56
N PHE A 281 -21.53 -4.74 -6.71
CA PHE A 281 -21.36 -4.09 -8.02
C PHE A 281 -22.21 -2.81 -8.15
N ALA A 282 -23.44 -2.80 -7.62
CA ALA A 282 -24.26 -1.59 -7.58
C ALA A 282 -23.63 -0.50 -6.70
N SER A 283 -23.04 -0.87 -5.56
CA SER A 283 -22.29 0.06 -4.69
C SER A 283 -21.09 0.64 -5.43
N ALA A 284 -20.27 -0.20 -6.09
CA ALA A 284 -19.12 0.26 -6.86
C ALA A 284 -19.51 1.23 -8.00
N GLY A 285 -20.58 0.91 -8.74
CA GLY A 285 -21.09 1.79 -9.79
C GLY A 285 -21.58 3.16 -9.26
N THR A 286 -22.28 3.18 -8.12
CA THR A 286 -22.74 4.42 -7.49
C THR A 286 -21.58 5.23 -6.87
N ALA A 287 -20.55 4.56 -6.34
CA ALA A 287 -19.34 5.21 -5.86
C ALA A 287 -18.61 5.94 -7.00
N ALA A 288 -18.42 5.28 -8.14
CA ALA A 288 -17.81 5.89 -9.32
C ALA A 288 -18.59 7.12 -9.81
N ALA A 289 -19.92 7.03 -9.87
CA ALA A 289 -20.78 8.17 -10.21
C ALA A 289 -20.67 9.33 -9.19
N THR A 290 -20.56 9.01 -7.90
CA THR A 290 -20.39 10.00 -6.83
C THR A 290 -19.09 10.78 -7.00
N VAL A 291 -17.97 10.08 -7.28
CA VAL A 291 -16.67 10.73 -7.55
C VAL A 291 -16.76 11.62 -8.78
N GLY A 292 -17.37 11.13 -9.87
CA GLY A 292 -17.55 11.92 -11.09
C GLY A 292 -18.33 13.22 -10.87
N LEU A 293 -19.44 13.15 -10.13
CA LEU A 293 -20.23 14.35 -9.76
C LEU A 293 -19.47 15.29 -8.83
N GLY A 294 -18.66 14.75 -7.90
CA GLY A 294 -17.81 15.55 -7.02
C GLY A 294 -16.76 16.35 -7.77
N VAL A 295 -16.11 15.75 -8.77
CA VAL A 295 -15.15 16.44 -9.65
C VAL A 295 -15.84 17.56 -10.44
N VAL A 296 -17.02 17.29 -11.02
CA VAL A 296 -17.81 18.31 -11.73
C VAL A 296 -18.15 19.49 -10.82
N ALA A 297 -18.54 19.24 -9.56
CA ALA A 297 -18.88 20.29 -8.60
C ALA A 297 -17.68 21.18 -8.20
N ILE A 298 -16.46 20.65 -8.26
CA ILE A 298 -15.23 21.42 -7.99
C ILE A 298 -14.89 22.29 -9.20
N VAL A 299 -14.92 21.69 -10.40
CA VAL A 299 -14.48 22.35 -11.65
C VAL A 299 -15.46 23.41 -12.14
N PHE A 300 -16.77 23.20 -12.03
CA PHE A 300 -17.82 24.09 -12.52
C PHE A 300 -18.57 24.77 -11.37
#